data_AF-A0A0S7XR40-F1
#
_entry.id   AF-A0A0S7XR40-F1
#
_cell.length_a   1.000
_cell.length_b   1.000
_cell.length_c   1.000
_cell.angle_alpha   90.00
_cell.angle_beta   90.00
_cell.angle_gamma   90.00
#
_symmetry.space_group_name_H-M   'P 1'
#
loop_
_entity.id
_entity.type
_entity.pdbx_description
1 polymer ?
#
loop_
_entity_poly.entity_id
_entity_poly.type
_entity_poly.pdbx_seq_one_letter_code
_entity_poly.pdbx_strand_id
1 'polypeptide(L)'
;MRTVLQGTPKKLYRLRERDLPDDYDLTNSFWHWVDFSGFDLSAYIMEDMDVYDSDGSGCALPENGTKWLMSRRTDWTGARLPSDVSSYNHDLVVEVMRQARPFLSGLPRQVAEIVIANVSASYHNSWRDSIYLVRMKLGITAQQALDNGLPMFEGYPRLESRLRAMIVDGKGGHPDPPDLSQDMTRVVGTWGDRREENFSGIAFLGRDRWALARMMEQTLTQKYGPIIEGHAYVAQIEPYPRVFFHQSNNPDWWKKMWPVG
;
A
#
# COMPACT_ATOMS: atom_id res chain seq x y z
N MET A 1 14.80 -15.59 -2.71
CA MET A 1 15.93 -14.63 -2.85
C MET A 1 15.35 -13.25 -3.13
N ARG A 2 15.88 -12.12 -2.63
CA ARG A 2 15.28 -10.79 -2.95
C ARG A 2 15.65 -10.39 -4.38
N THR A 3 14.65 -10.16 -5.24
CA THR A 3 14.84 -9.64 -6.59
C THR A 3 14.67 -8.12 -6.58
N VAL A 4 15.69 -7.39 -7.04
CA VAL A 4 15.67 -5.92 -7.12
C VAL A 4 15.85 -5.51 -8.58
N LEU A 5 14.81 -4.89 -9.15
CA LEU A 5 14.80 -4.42 -10.54
C LEU A 5 14.55 -2.91 -10.58
N GLN A 6 15.40 -2.20 -11.31
CA GLN A 6 15.41 -0.74 -11.34
C GLN A 6 15.62 -0.24 -12.77
N GLY A 7 14.65 0.53 -13.28
CA GLY A 7 14.78 1.31 -14.50
C GLY A 7 15.08 2.78 -14.21
N THR A 8 14.50 3.66 -15.03
CA THR A 8 14.52 5.12 -14.84
C THR A 8 13.18 5.71 -15.28
N PRO A 9 12.82 6.95 -14.86
CA PRO A 9 11.59 7.61 -15.32
C PRO A 9 11.46 7.75 -16.84
N LYS A 10 12.59 7.72 -17.57
CA LYS A 10 12.63 7.87 -19.04
C LYS A 10 12.75 6.54 -19.78
N LYS A 11 13.11 5.48 -19.08
CA LYS A 11 13.39 4.16 -19.66
C LYS A 11 13.13 3.10 -18.60
N LEU A 12 11.96 2.47 -18.71
CA LEU A 12 11.60 1.35 -17.85
C LEU A 12 12.56 0.18 -18.09
N TYR A 13 12.88 -0.54 -17.02
CA TYR A 13 13.56 -1.83 -17.12
C TYR A 13 12.55 -2.86 -17.58
N ARG A 14 12.73 -3.43 -18.77
CA ARG A 14 11.83 -4.47 -19.28
C ARG A 14 12.16 -5.80 -18.61
N LEU A 15 11.20 -6.32 -17.84
CA LEU A 15 11.28 -7.63 -17.18
C LEU A 15 11.51 -8.74 -18.23
N ARG A 16 12.31 -9.73 -17.86
CA ARG A 16 12.58 -10.93 -18.64
C ARG A 16 12.42 -12.14 -17.73
N GLU A 17 12.11 -13.30 -18.32
CA GLU A 17 11.97 -14.55 -17.56
C GLU A 17 13.21 -14.86 -16.70
N ARG A 18 14.41 -14.63 -17.24
CA ARG A 18 15.68 -14.82 -16.51
C ARG A 18 15.89 -13.92 -15.30
N ASP A 19 15.09 -12.85 -15.17
CA ASP A 19 15.16 -11.93 -14.04
C ASP A 19 14.31 -12.44 -12.87
N LEU A 20 13.45 -13.45 -13.13
CA LEU A 20 12.60 -14.09 -12.15
C LEU A 20 13.33 -15.31 -11.55
N PRO A 21 13.14 -15.58 -10.25
CA PRO A 21 13.83 -16.68 -9.60
C PRO A 21 13.17 -18.03 -9.93
N ASP A 22 14.00 -19.08 -10.04
CA ASP A 22 13.56 -20.45 -10.36
C ASP A 22 12.70 -21.08 -9.25
N ASP A 23 12.77 -20.55 -8.02
CA ASP A 23 11.97 -20.97 -6.87
C ASP A 23 10.57 -20.34 -6.83
N TYR A 24 10.25 -19.49 -7.81
CA TYR A 24 9.00 -18.73 -7.92
C TYR A 24 8.72 -17.80 -6.72
N ASP A 25 9.72 -17.51 -5.90
CA ASP A 25 9.57 -16.70 -4.70
C ASP A 25 10.07 -15.26 -4.93
N LEU A 26 9.13 -14.35 -5.14
CA LEU A 26 9.36 -12.90 -5.22
C LEU A 26 9.12 -12.20 -3.87
N THR A 27 9.00 -12.92 -2.76
CA THR A 27 8.73 -12.31 -1.44
C THR A 27 9.81 -11.28 -1.09
N ASN A 28 9.38 -10.12 -0.58
CA ASN A 28 10.25 -8.96 -0.27
C ASN A 28 10.98 -8.32 -1.47
N SER A 29 10.60 -8.65 -2.71
CA SER A 29 11.23 -8.07 -3.90
C SER A 29 10.87 -6.59 -4.08
N PHE A 30 11.67 -5.87 -4.86
CA PHE A 30 11.47 -4.44 -5.11
C PHE A 30 11.66 -4.10 -6.58
N TRP A 31 10.61 -3.61 -7.21
CA TRP A 31 10.58 -3.20 -8.61
C TRP A 31 10.25 -1.71 -8.72
N HIS A 32 11.12 -0.95 -9.39
CA HIS A 32 10.92 0.48 -9.61
C HIS A 32 11.26 0.88 -11.03
N TRP A 33 10.33 1.56 -11.72
CA TRP A 33 10.43 1.84 -13.15
C TRP A 33 10.65 0.56 -13.97
N VAL A 34 9.83 -0.47 -13.73
CA VAL A 34 9.89 -1.75 -14.43
C VAL A 34 8.70 -1.86 -15.38
N ASP A 35 8.93 -2.37 -16.58
CA ASP A 35 7.89 -2.79 -17.52
C ASP A 35 7.78 -4.30 -17.44
N PHE A 36 6.70 -4.77 -16.84
CA PHE A 36 6.29 -6.17 -16.75
C PHE A 36 4.91 -6.37 -17.40
N SER A 37 4.57 -5.50 -18.37
CA SER A 37 3.30 -5.59 -19.10
C SER A 37 3.16 -6.95 -19.79
N GLY A 38 1.97 -7.54 -19.68
CA GLY A 38 1.62 -8.85 -20.26
C GLY A 38 2.34 -10.07 -19.66
N PHE A 39 3.16 -9.92 -18.62
CA PHE A 39 3.78 -11.07 -17.96
C PHE A 39 2.76 -11.89 -17.16
N ASP A 40 2.89 -13.21 -17.23
CA ASP A 40 2.17 -14.12 -16.34
C ASP A 40 2.98 -14.37 -15.07
N LEU A 41 2.59 -13.71 -13.98
CA LEU A 41 3.17 -13.88 -12.65
C LEU A 41 2.32 -14.79 -11.76
N SER A 42 1.33 -15.51 -12.32
CA SER A 42 0.36 -16.26 -11.52
C SER A 42 0.93 -17.46 -10.77
N ALA A 43 2.12 -17.92 -11.15
CA ALA A 43 2.86 -18.97 -10.46
C ALA A 43 3.76 -18.45 -9.32
N TYR A 44 3.94 -17.14 -9.19
CA TYR A 44 4.90 -16.55 -8.25
C TYR A 44 4.28 -16.21 -6.91
N ILE A 45 5.08 -16.22 -5.85
CA ILE A 45 4.71 -15.67 -4.54
C ILE A 45 5.23 -14.24 -4.48
N MET A 46 4.34 -13.26 -4.41
CA MET A 46 4.64 -11.82 -4.42
C MET A 46 4.30 -11.16 -3.08
N GLU A 47 4.46 -11.89 -1.97
CA GLU A 47 4.16 -11.36 -0.64
C GLU A 47 5.17 -10.28 -0.20
N ASP A 48 4.68 -9.22 0.44
CA ASP A 48 5.50 -8.08 0.92
C ASP A 48 6.42 -7.48 -0.16
N MET A 49 6.00 -7.56 -1.42
CA MET A 49 6.74 -7.01 -2.56
C MET A 49 6.36 -5.55 -2.80
N ASP A 50 7.33 -4.74 -3.23
CA ASP A 50 7.12 -3.33 -3.61
C ASP A 50 7.21 -3.15 -5.13
N VAL A 51 6.22 -2.50 -5.73
CA VAL A 51 6.15 -2.20 -7.18
C VAL A 51 5.78 -0.75 -7.41
N TYR A 52 6.76 0.09 -7.78
CA TYR A 52 6.58 1.54 -7.90
C TYR A 52 6.85 2.05 -9.33
N ASP A 53 6.13 3.11 -9.73
CA ASP A 53 6.32 3.86 -10.96
C ASP A 53 6.53 2.96 -12.19
N SER A 54 5.76 1.87 -12.28
CA SER A 54 5.99 0.77 -13.21
C SER A 54 4.82 0.58 -14.17
N ASP A 55 5.00 -0.25 -15.19
CA ASP A 55 3.94 -0.68 -16.10
C ASP A 55 3.71 -2.19 -15.93
N GLY A 56 2.56 -2.54 -15.37
CA GLY A 56 2.06 -3.89 -15.19
C GLY A 56 0.79 -4.16 -15.99
N SER A 57 0.53 -3.37 -17.04
CA SER A 57 -0.68 -3.52 -17.84
C SER A 57 -0.81 -4.94 -18.42
N GLY A 58 -1.99 -5.53 -18.33
CA GLY A 58 -2.27 -6.88 -18.84
C GLY A 58 -1.52 -8.03 -18.15
N CYS A 59 -0.77 -7.79 -17.07
CA CYS A 59 -0.09 -8.88 -16.37
C CYS A 59 -1.09 -9.79 -15.63
N ALA A 60 -0.68 -11.00 -15.25
CA ALA A 60 -1.48 -11.86 -14.38
C ALA A 60 -0.83 -12.03 -13.02
N LEU A 61 -1.54 -11.68 -11.95
CA LEU A 61 -1.06 -11.81 -10.58
C LEU A 61 -1.46 -13.18 -9.97
N PRO A 62 -0.73 -13.63 -8.94
CA PRO A 62 -0.98 -14.90 -8.27
C PRO A 62 -2.15 -14.82 -7.29
N GLU A 63 -3.00 -15.84 -7.30
CA GLU A 63 -4.06 -16.01 -6.30
C GLU A 63 -3.44 -16.37 -4.94
N ASN A 64 -3.83 -15.70 -3.86
CA ASN A 64 -3.26 -15.88 -2.52
C ASN A 64 -1.74 -15.62 -2.41
N GLY A 65 -1.15 -14.96 -3.40
CA GLY A 65 0.28 -14.68 -3.45
C GLY A 65 0.61 -13.18 -3.37
N THR A 66 -0.36 -12.30 -3.13
CA THR A 66 -0.16 -10.84 -3.15
C THR A 66 -0.35 -10.18 -1.78
N LYS A 67 -0.27 -10.97 -0.71
CA LYS A 67 -0.42 -10.47 0.65
C LYS A 67 0.64 -9.39 0.91
N TRP A 68 0.20 -8.20 1.32
CA TRP A 68 1.08 -7.05 1.55
C TRP A 68 1.88 -6.55 0.34
N LEU A 69 1.55 -6.99 -0.89
CA LEU A 69 2.06 -6.35 -2.10
C LEU A 69 1.76 -4.85 -2.01
N MET A 70 2.73 -4.00 -2.28
CA MET A 70 2.63 -2.55 -2.28
C MET A 70 2.82 -2.02 -3.69
N SER A 71 1.76 -1.47 -4.26
CA SER A 71 1.78 -0.83 -5.59
C SER A 71 1.70 0.68 -5.45
N ARG A 72 2.54 1.40 -6.19
CA ARG A 72 2.40 2.86 -6.32
C ARG A 72 2.69 3.41 -7.69
N ARG A 73 1.74 4.18 -8.23
CA ARG A 73 1.85 4.86 -9.54
C ARG A 73 2.22 3.85 -10.62
N THR A 74 1.67 2.65 -10.47
CA THR A 74 1.90 1.53 -11.38
C THR A 74 0.64 1.35 -12.21
N ASP A 75 0.80 1.27 -13.52
CA ASP A 75 -0.32 0.96 -14.39
C ASP A 75 -0.67 -0.53 -14.28
N TRP A 76 -1.91 -0.83 -13.93
CA TRP A 76 -2.44 -2.19 -13.85
C TRP A 76 -3.56 -2.44 -14.86
N THR A 77 -3.73 -1.55 -15.83
CA THR A 77 -4.82 -1.63 -16.80
C THR A 77 -4.88 -3.00 -17.46
N GLY A 78 -6.00 -3.71 -17.29
CA GLY A 78 -6.24 -5.03 -17.86
C GLY A 78 -5.54 -6.19 -17.15
N ALA A 79 -4.90 -5.96 -16.00
CA ALA A 79 -4.24 -7.03 -15.25
C ALA A 79 -5.25 -8.05 -14.68
N ARG A 80 -4.91 -9.35 -14.68
CA ARG A 80 -5.70 -10.35 -13.94
C ARG A 80 -5.36 -10.26 -12.46
N LEU A 81 -6.23 -9.61 -11.69
CA LEU A 81 -6.07 -9.40 -10.26
C LEU A 81 -6.58 -10.60 -9.45
N PRO A 82 -5.95 -10.92 -8.31
CA PRO A 82 -6.39 -12.02 -7.47
C PRO A 82 -7.53 -11.60 -6.54
N SER A 83 -8.35 -12.56 -6.10
CA SER A 83 -9.50 -12.26 -5.22
C SER A 83 -9.08 -11.70 -3.85
N ASP A 84 -7.84 -11.98 -3.44
CA ASP A 84 -7.26 -11.58 -2.16
C ASP A 84 -6.51 -10.24 -2.19
N VAL A 85 -6.64 -9.48 -3.28
CA VAL A 85 -5.99 -8.18 -3.46
C VAL A 85 -6.15 -7.28 -2.24
N SER A 86 -5.05 -6.66 -1.81
CA SER A 86 -5.05 -5.79 -0.65
C SER A 86 -5.83 -4.50 -0.92
N SER A 87 -6.74 -4.18 0.00
CA SER A 87 -7.52 -2.93 -0.02
C SER A 87 -6.69 -1.66 0.16
N TYR A 88 -5.42 -1.80 0.53
CA TYR A 88 -4.47 -0.70 0.71
C TYR A 88 -3.78 -0.29 -0.60
N ASN A 89 -3.89 -1.09 -1.66
CA ASN A 89 -3.33 -0.73 -2.97
C ASN A 89 -4.37 -0.01 -3.81
N HIS A 90 -4.40 1.32 -3.75
CA HIS A 90 -5.42 2.05 -4.49
C HIS A 90 -5.34 1.83 -6.00
N ASP A 91 -4.14 1.63 -6.57
CA ASP A 91 -4.00 1.38 -8.03
C ASP A 91 -4.72 0.07 -8.42
N LEU A 92 -4.52 -0.98 -7.62
CA LEU A 92 -5.18 -2.28 -7.82
C LEU A 92 -6.68 -2.19 -7.55
N VAL A 93 -7.10 -1.50 -6.49
CA VAL A 93 -8.52 -1.30 -6.16
C VAL A 93 -9.25 -0.54 -7.28
N VAL A 94 -8.62 0.50 -7.84
CA VAL A 94 -9.18 1.24 -8.97
C VAL A 94 -9.26 0.36 -10.20
N GLU A 95 -8.27 -0.51 -10.43
CA GLU A 95 -8.33 -1.46 -11.54
C GLU A 95 -9.48 -2.47 -11.38
N VAL A 96 -9.71 -3.00 -10.17
CA VAL A 96 -10.92 -3.82 -9.88
C VAL A 96 -12.19 -3.07 -10.27
N MET A 97 -12.31 -1.79 -9.89
CA MET A 97 -13.47 -0.96 -10.27
C MET A 97 -13.57 -0.75 -11.79
N ARG A 98 -12.45 -0.57 -12.49
CA ARG A 98 -12.42 -0.41 -13.96
C ARG A 98 -12.87 -1.68 -14.66
N GLN A 99 -12.51 -2.86 -14.14
CA GLN A 99 -12.92 -4.15 -14.67
C GLN A 99 -14.40 -4.44 -14.43
N ALA A 100 -14.93 -4.02 -13.28
CA ALA A 100 -16.37 -4.12 -12.99
C ALA A 100 -17.21 -3.14 -13.83
N ARG A 101 -16.69 -1.93 -14.13
CA ARG A 101 -17.43 -0.82 -14.76
C ARG A 101 -18.29 -1.20 -15.97
N PRO A 102 -17.85 -2.02 -16.95
CA PRO A 102 -18.67 -2.38 -18.12
C PRO A 102 -19.95 -3.15 -17.76
N PHE A 103 -19.97 -3.81 -16.60
CA PHE A 103 -21.09 -4.62 -16.12
C PHE A 103 -22.00 -3.85 -15.15
N LEU A 104 -21.61 -2.64 -14.76
CA LEU A 104 -22.40 -1.76 -13.89
C LEU A 104 -23.35 -0.88 -14.71
N SER A 105 -24.50 -0.55 -14.14
CA SER A 105 -25.45 0.41 -14.70
C SER A 105 -25.99 1.35 -13.60
N GLY A 106 -26.65 2.43 -13.99
CA GLY A 106 -27.28 3.36 -13.05
C GLY A 106 -26.35 3.92 -11.97
N LEU A 107 -26.82 3.94 -10.73
CA LEU A 107 -26.11 4.50 -9.58
C LEU A 107 -24.80 3.76 -9.25
N PRO A 108 -24.72 2.41 -9.26
CA PRO A 108 -23.44 1.70 -9.09
C PRO A 108 -22.34 2.13 -10.07
N ARG A 109 -22.71 2.33 -11.35
CA ARG A 109 -21.76 2.81 -12.36
C ARG A 109 -21.26 4.22 -12.05
N GLN A 110 -22.15 5.13 -11.66
CA GLN A 110 -21.77 6.51 -11.30
C GLN A 110 -20.83 6.55 -10.09
N VAL A 111 -21.08 5.70 -9.08
CA VAL A 111 -20.20 5.55 -7.91
C VAL A 111 -18.79 5.15 -8.36
N ALA A 112 -18.67 4.08 -9.15
CA ALA A 112 -17.38 3.61 -9.67
C ALA A 112 -16.68 4.69 -10.50
N GLU A 113 -17.38 5.37 -11.41
CA GLU A 113 -16.82 6.43 -12.26
C GLU A 113 -16.29 7.62 -11.46
N ILE A 114 -16.98 8.05 -10.40
CA ILE A 114 -16.49 9.13 -9.53
C ILE A 114 -15.21 8.72 -8.80
N VAL A 115 -15.16 7.51 -8.26
CA VAL A 115 -13.98 7.01 -7.54
C VAL A 115 -12.79 6.88 -8.49
N ILE A 116 -12.98 6.21 -9.64
CA ILE A 116 -11.95 6.03 -10.66
C ILE A 116 -11.41 7.41 -11.10
N ALA A 117 -12.29 8.37 -11.39
CA ALA A 117 -11.89 9.70 -11.84
C ALA A 117 -11.12 10.47 -10.74
N ASN A 118 -11.58 10.40 -9.48
CA ASN A 118 -10.93 11.12 -8.38
C ASN A 118 -9.53 10.57 -8.09
N VAL A 119 -9.37 9.24 -8.00
CA VAL A 119 -8.06 8.63 -7.77
C VAL A 119 -7.12 8.86 -8.96
N SER A 120 -7.63 8.78 -10.20
CA SER A 120 -6.82 9.02 -11.40
C SER A 120 -6.36 10.47 -11.54
N ALA A 121 -7.07 11.44 -10.94
CA ALA A 121 -6.71 12.86 -11.01
C ALA A 121 -5.49 13.21 -10.14
N SER A 122 -5.25 12.49 -9.05
CA SER A 122 -4.11 12.72 -8.16
C SER A 122 -3.84 11.48 -7.32
N TYR A 123 -2.58 11.06 -7.28
CA TYR A 123 -2.12 9.95 -6.44
C TYR A 123 -2.29 10.22 -4.93
N HIS A 124 -2.54 11.48 -4.53
CA HIS A 124 -2.86 11.85 -3.15
C HIS A 124 -4.31 11.55 -2.77
N ASN A 125 -5.17 11.27 -3.73
CA ASN A 125 -6.56 10.93 -3.49
C ASN A 125 -6.67 9.43 -3.21
N SER A 126 -7.23 9.06 -2.06
CA SER A 126 -7.54 7.65 -1.79
C SER A 126 -8.92 7.27 -2.33
N TRP A 127 -9.09 5.99 -2.68
CA TRP A 127 -10.42 5.47 -3.00
C TRP A 127 -11.37 5.58 -1.80
N ARG A 128 -10.82 5.57 -0.57
CA ARG A 128 -11.52 5.82 0.68
C ARG A 128 -12.13 7.23 0.73
N ASP A 129 -11.32 8.27 0.50
CA ASP A 129 -11.80 9.67 0.48
C ASP A 129 -12.82 9.89 -0.64
N SER A 130 -12.67 9.14 -1.72
CA SER A 130 -13.59 9.18 -2.85
C SER A 130 -15.01 8.74 -2.49
N ILE A 131 -15.21 7.91 -1.45
CA ILE A 131 -16.55 7.54 -0.97
C ILE A 131 -17.28 8.75 -0.35
N TYR A 132 -16.56 9.61 0.38
CA TYR A 132 -17.14 10.88 0.85
C TYR A 132 -17.53 11.77 -0.32
N LEU A 133 -16.65 11.90 -1.32
CA LEU A 133 -16.92 12.67 -2.53
C LEU A 133 -18.14 12.17 -3.29
N VAL A 134 -18.30 10.85 -3.42
CA VAL A 134 -19.48 10.21 -4.04
C VAL A 134 -20.76 10.65 -3.36
N ARG A 135 -20.80 10.63 -2.02
CA ARG A 135 -21.99 11.04 -1.25
C ARG A 135 -22.35 12.50 -1.52
N MET A 136 -21.34 13.38 -1.49
CA MET A 136 -21.54 14.81 -1.73
C MET A 136 -22.00 15.11 -3.16
N LYS A 137 -21.40 14.45 -4.17
CA LYS A 137 -21.74 14.69 -5.59
C LYS A 137 -23.10 14.13 -5.99
N LEU A 138 -23.48 12.96 -5.46
CA LEU A 138 -24.71 12.27 -5.84
C LEU A 138 -25.88 12.55 -4.89
N GLY A 139 -25.65 13.24 -3.77
CA GLY A 139 -26.68 13.51 -2.77
C GLY A 139 -27.20 12.24 -2.09
N ILE A 140 -26.36 11.21 -1.95
CA ILE A 140 -26.74 9.91 -1.40
C ILE A 140 -26.24 9.70 0.03
N THR A 141 -26.94 8.86 0.78
CA THR A 141 -26.54 8.47 2.14
C THR A 141 -25.30 7.56 2.13
N ALA A 142 -24.67 7.40 3.30
CA ALA A 142 -23.55 6.45 3.45
C ALA A 142 -23.98 5.01 3.14
N GLN A 143 -25.18 4.62 3.55
CA GLN A 143 -25.73 3.29 3.24
C GLN A 143 -25.98 3.11 1.75
N GLN A 144 -26.54 4.11 1.06
CA GLN A 144 -26.69 4.05 -0.39
C GLN A 144 -25.33 3.98 -1.10
N ALA A 145 -24.31 4.70 -0.62
CA ALA A 145 -22.96 4.57 -1.17
C ALA A 145 -22.38 3.16 -0.96
N LEU A 146 -22.67 2.51 0.18
CA LEU A 146 -22.33 1.11 0.41
C LEU A 146 -23.04 0.18 -0.59
N ASP A 147 -24.37 0.22 -0.62
CA ASP A 147 -25.19 -0.68 -1.41
C ASP A 147 -24.89 -0.58 -2.91
N ASN A 148 -24.59 0.63 -3.39
CA ASN A 148 -24.23 0.86 -4.79
C ASN A 148 -22.73 0.67 -5.07
N GLY A 149 -21.89 0.66 -4.04
CA GLY A 149 -20.46 0.36 -4.17
C GLY A 149 -20.19 -1.14 -4.19
N LEU A 150 -20.86 -1.94 -3.36
CA LEU A 150 -20.59 -3.38 -3.23
C LEU A 150 -20.52 -4.16 -4.57
N PRO A 151 -21.39 -3.92 -5.57
CA PRO A 151 -21.31 -4.63 -6.85
C PRO A 151 -19.97 -4.49 -7.58
N MET A 152 -19.20 -3.42 -7.35
CA MET A 152 -17.88 -3.25 -7.99
C MET A 152 -16.80 -4.15 -7.40
N PHE A 153 -17.06 -4.78 -6.25
CA PHE A 153 -16.14 -5.66 -5.54
C PHE A 153 -16.62 -7.12 -5.48
N GLU A 154 -17.61 -7.48 -6.29
CA GLU A 154 -18.05 -8.88 -6.40
C GLU A 154 -16.87 -9.78 -6.76
N GLY A 155 -16.66 -10.84 -5.96
CA GLY A 155 -15.50 -11.73 -6.09
C GLY A 155 -14.24 -11.25 -5.36
N TYR A 156 -14.28 -10.11 -4.66
CA TYR A 156 -13.16 -9.55 -3.88
C TYR A 156 -13.56 -9.33 -2.40
N PRO A 157 -13.66 -10.40 -1.60
CA PRO A 157 -14.25 -10.34 -0.24
C PRO A 157 -13.51 -9.38 0.71
N ARG A 158 -12.19 -9.20 0.54
CA ARG A 158 -11.42 -8.22 1.33
C ARG A 158 -11.84 -6.79 1.02
N LEU A 159 -12.08 -6.46 -0.25
CA LEU A 159 -12.51 -5.14 -0.67
C LEU A 159 -13.95 -4.85 -0.22
N GLU A 160 -14.85 -5.83 -0.35
CA GLU A 160 -16.21 -5.73 0.17
C GLU A 160 -16.22 -5.48 1.68
N SER A 161 -15.48 -6.30 2.44
CA SER A 161 -15.35 -6.15 3.89
C SER A 161 -14.80 -4.77 4.27
N ARG A 162 -13.80 -4.28 3.53
CA ARG A 162 -13.23 -2.95 3.75
C ARG A 162 -14.24 -1.84 3.49
N LEU A 163 -15.00 -1.92 2.40
CA LEU A 163 -16.04 -0.93 2.09
C LEU A 163 -17.11 -0.90 3.19
N ARG A 164 -17.54 -2.07 3.68
CA ARG A 164 -18.50 -2.19 4.80
C ARG A 164 -17.94 -1.54 6.06
N ALA A 165 -16.71 -1.89 6.46
CA ALA A 165 -16.06 -1.33 7.64
C ALA A 165 -15.93 0.20 7.55
N MET A 166 -15.57 0.73 6.37
CA MET A 166 -15.48 2.17 6.15
C MET A 166 -16.81 2.89 6.40
N ILE A 167 -17.94 2.28 6.05
CA ILE A 167 -19.26 2.89 6.22
C ILE A 167 -19.75 2.73 7.67
N VAL A 168 -19.57 1.54 8.26
CA VAL A 168 -20.00 1.23 9.65
C VAL A 168 -19.23 2.06 10.67
N ASP A 169 -17.92 2.20 10.51
CA ASP A 169 -17.07 2.92 11.48
C ASP A 169 -17.26 4.45 11.41
N GLY A 170 -18.19 4.97 10.59
CA GLY A 170 -18.28 6.40 10.29
C GLY A 170 -17.07 6.94 9.50
N LYS A 171 -16.16 6.05 9.10
CA LYS A 171 -14.90 6.30 8.39
C LYS A 171 -15.05 6.72 6.93
N GLY A 172 -16.27 6.68 6.40
CA GLY A 172 -16.70 7.37 5.19
C GLY A 172 -17.02 8.86 5.42
N GLY A 173 -16.77 9.36 6.64
CA GLY A 173 -16.97 10.73 7.09
C GLY A 173 -15.69 11.53 7.35
N HIS A 174 -14.53 10.89 7.61
CA HIS A 174 -13.22 11.56 7.79
C HIS A 174 -12.06 10.52 7.73
N PRO A 175 -10.82 10.92 7.35
CA PRO A 175 -9.65 10.03 7.35
C PRO A 175 -9.16 9.70 8.76
N ASP A 176 -9.37 8.45 9.19
CA ASP A 176 -8.83 7.88 10.44
C ASP A 176 -7.40 7.32 10.26
N PRO A 177 -6.60 7.28 11.36
CA PRO A 177 -5.29 6.62 11.38
C PRO A 177 -5.33 5.17 10.87
N PRO A 178 -4.35 4.72 10.08
CA PRO A 178 -4.16 3.32 9.74
C PRO A 178 -3.87 2.48 11.00
N ASP A 179 -4.31 1.22 11.05
CA ASP A 179 -3.92 0.27 12.12
C ASP A 179 -2.52 -0.26 11.84
N LEU A 180 -1.54 0.17 12.63
CA LEU A 180 -0.13 -0.14 12.43
C LEU A 180 0.38 -1.33 13.24
N SER A 181 -0.48 -1.97 14.03
CA SER A 181 -0.07 -3.04 14.95
C SER A 181 0.55 -4.24 14.24
N GLN A 182 0.24 -4.46 12.96
CA GLN A 182 0.84 -5.49 12.10
C GLN A 182 1.96 -4.97 11.17
N ASP A 183 2.14 -3.65 11.08
CA ASP A 183 3.02 -2.98 10.10
C ASP A 183 4.30 -2.40 10.71
N MET A 184 4.49 -2.58 12.02
CA MET A 184 5.62 -2.06 12.77
C MET A 184 6.81 -3.03 12.74
N THR A 185 7.86 -2.66 12.03
CA THR A 185 9.17 -3.32 12.18
C THR A 185 9.88 -2.76 13.39
N ARG A 186 10.17 -3.61 14.38
CA ARG A 186 10.96 -3.24 15.57
C ARG A 186 12.44 -3.23 15.21
N VAL A 187 13.06 -2.06 15.29
CA VAL A 187 14.50 -1.84 15.29
C VAL A 187 14.97 -1.73 16.74
N VAL A 188 15.97 -2.53 17.11
CA VAL A 188 16.59 -2.50 18.44
C VAL A 188 17.96 -1.87 18.31
N GLY A 189 18.22 -0.79 19.05
CA GLY A 189 19.52 -0.11 19.00
C GLY A 189 19.83 0.69 20.26
N THR A 190 21.05 1.20 20.33
CA THR A 190 21.56 1.96 21.47
C THR A 190 21.31 3.45 21.30
N TRP A 191 20.51 4.02 22.18
CA TRP A 191 20.28 5.46 22.26
C TRP A 191 20.01 5.85 23.72
N GLY A 192 20.69 6.88 24.22
CA GLY A 192 20.39 7.47 25.53
C GLY A 192 19.05 8.23 25.52
N ASP A 193 18.86 9.18 26.44
CA ASP A 193 17.68 10.08 26.53
C ASP A 193 17.51 11.05 25.33
N ARG A 194 18.23 10.82 24.23
CA ARG A 194 18.29 11.70 23.07
C ARG A 194 17.20 11.31 22.08
N ARG A 195 16.00 11.86 22.31
CA ARG A 195 14.75 11.60 21.57
C ARG A 195 14.69 12.16 20.14
N GLU A 196 15.76 12.75 19.62
CA GLU A 196 15.71 13.54 18.38
C GLU A 196 16.93 13.28 17.47
N GLU A 197 17.22 12.02 17.16
CA GLU A 197 17.93 11.78 15.90
C GLU A 197 16.97 12.03 14.75
N ASN A 198 17.31 13.02 13.91
CA ASN A 198 16.44 13.47 12.84
C ASN A 198 16.52 12.51 11.63
N PHE A 199 15.98 11.31 11.79
CA PHE A 199 15.80 10.36 10.67
C PHE A 199 14.74 10.83 9.68
N SER A 200 13.99 11.90 9.99
CA SER A 200 12.98 12.46 9.08
C SER A 200 13.58 12.80 7.71
N GLY A 201 14.78 13.41 7.67
CA GLY A 201 15.45 13.75 6.41
C GLY A 201 15.79 12.54 5.53
N ILE A 202 15.94 11.35 6.12
CA ILE A 202 16.29 10.12 5.41
C ILE A 202 15.05 9.24 5.15
N ALA A 203 14.05 9.30 6.05
CA ALA A 203 12.71 8.75 5.86
C ALA A 203 11.96 9.43 4.70
N PHE A 204 12.32 10.67 4.34
CA PHE A 204 11.84 11.34 3.12
C PHE A 204 12.47 10.80 1.82
N LEU A 205 13.65 10.17 1.90
CA LEU A 205 14.39 9.66 0.74
C LEU A 205 14.14 8.16 0.50
N GLY A 206 13.94 7.38 1.56
CA GLY A 206 13.58 5.96 1.48
C GLY A 206 12.07 5.74 1.57
N ARG A 207 11.43 5.27 0.49
CA ARG A 207 10.01 4.86 0.49
C ARG A 207 9.78 3.44 1.03
N ASP A 208 10.87 2.71 1.25
CA ASP A 208 10.92 1.33 1.71
C ASP A 208 11.14 1.30 3.24
N ARG A 209 10.14 0.79 3.99
CA ARG A 209 10.20 0.66 5.45
C ARG A 209 11.37 -0.20 5.93
N TRP A 210 11.74 -1.22 5.17
CA TRP A 210 12.81 -2.17 5.51
C TRP A 210 14.18 -1.59 5.24
N ALA A 211 14.35 -0.87 4.13
CA ALA A 211 15.56 -0.11 3.86
C ALA A 211 15.80 0.93 4.96
N LEU A 212 14.75 1.64 5.39
CA LEU A 212 14.84 2.57 6.51
C LEU A 212 15.18 1.85 7.81
N ALA A 213 14.53 0.73 8.13
CA ALA A 213 14.81 -0.05 9.34
C ALA A 213 16.26 -0.55 9.40
N ARG A 214 16.76 -1.18 8.33
CA ARG A 214 18.15 -1.69 8.26
C ARG A 214 19.19 -0.57 8.27
N MET A 215 18.90 0.53 7.59
CA MET A 215 19.77 1.70 7.61
C MET A 215 19.80 2.34 9.00
N MET A 216 18.67 2.38 9.70
CA MET A 216 18.63 2.80 11.10
C MET A 216 19.49 1.87 11.96
N GLU A 217 19.33 0.55 11.86
CA GLU A 217 20.18 -0.43 12.56
C GLU A 217 21.67 -0.16 12.30
N GLN A 218 22.07 -0.08 11.03
CA GLN A 218 23.47 0.16 10.65
C GLN A 218 24.01 1.50 11.16
N THR A 219 23.27 2.58 10.95
CA THR A 219 23.67 3.94 11.37
C THR A 219 23.85 3.99 12.88
N LEU A 220 22.93 3.38 13.62
CA LEU A 220 22.93 3.40 15.07
C LEU A 220 24.04 2.51 15.65
N THR A 221 24.23 1.31 15.10
CA THR A 221 25.35 0.43 15.50
C THR A 221 26.70 1.08 15.23
N GLN A 222 26.88 1.73 14.06
CA GLN A 222 28.13 2.41 13.71
C GLN A 222 28.41 3.62 14.59
N LYS A 223 27.38 4.40 14.93
CA LYS A 223 27.55 5.67 15.65
C LYS A 223 27.63 5.51 17.17
N TYR A 224 26.98 4.50 17.74
CA TYR A 224 26.78 4.39 19.19
C TYR A 224 27.32 3.11 19.83
N GLY A 225 27.80 2.15 19.02
CA GLY A 225 28.32 0.88 19.54
C GLY A 225 27.20 -0.07 20.04
N PRO A 226 27.57 -1.22 20.63
CA PRO A 226 26.66 -2.36 20.79
C PRO A 226 25.89 -2.46 22.13
N ILE A 227 25.89 -1.45 23.01
CA ILE A 227 25.47 -1.67 24.42
C ILE A 227 24.39 -0.65 24.89
N ILE A 228 23.24 -1.22 25.30
CA ILE A 228 21.98 -0.66 25.90
C ILE A 228 20.79 -0.65 24.91
N GLU A 229 19.63 -1.14 25.39
CA GLU A 229 18.42 -1.51 24.63
C GLU A 229 17.42 -0.35 24.49
N GLY A 230 17.09 0.04 23.27
CA GLY A 230 15.99 0.93 22.95
C GLY A 230 15.19 0.41 21.75
N HIS A 231 13.91 0.79 21.64
CA HIS A 231 12.98 0.32 20.60
C HIS A 231 12.54 1.45 19.66
N ALA A 232 12.88 1.31 18.38
CA ALA A 232 12.35 2.16 17.33
C ALA A 232 11.41 1.30 16.51
N TYR A 233 10.28 1.86 16.12
CA TYR A 233 9.33 1.16 15.27
C TYR A 233 9.25 1.92 13.95
N VAL A 234 9.54 1.23 12.86
CA VAL A 234 9.34 1.76 11.53
C VAL A 234 8.01 1.23 11.03
N ALA A 235 7.04 2.11 10.89
CA ALA A 235 5.72 1.77 10.37
C ALA A 235 5.53 2.42 9.01
N GLN A 236 4.94 1.68 8.08
CA GLN A 236 4.55 2.25 6.80
C GLN A 236 3.27 3.07 7.00
N ILE A 237 3.40 4.40 7.07
CA ILE A 237 2.27 5.33 7.17
C ILE A 237 2.28 6.18 5.93
N GLU A 238 1.18 6.25 5.19
CA GLU A 238 1.20 6.94 3.90
C GLU A 238 1.62 8.42 4.04
N PRO A 239 2.44 8.97 3.10
CA PRO A 239 3.14 8.30 2.01
C PRO A 239 4.59 7.86 2.33
N TYR A 240 5.06 8.04 3.56
CA TYR A 240 6.46 7.82 3.98
C TYR A 240 6.55 6.92 5.21
N PRO A 241 7.47 5.94 5.24
CA PRO A 241 7.71 5.20 6.47
C PRO A 241 8.00 6.19 7.60
N ARG A 242 7.27 6.06 8.71
CA ARG A 242 7.46 6.90 9.89
C ARG A 242 8.21 6.12 10.93
N VAL A 243 9.16 6.81 11.55
CA VAL A 243 9.97 6.28 12.64
C VAL A 243 9.38 6.75 13.95
N PHE A 244 9.18 5.80 14.83
CA PHE A 244 8.54 5.97 16.13
C PHE A 244 9.52 5.53 17.22
N PHE A 245 10.14 6.49 17.90
CA PHE A 245 11.05 6.22 19.01
C PHE A 245 10.27 6.06 20.30
N HIS A 246 10.41 4.92 20.99
CA HIS A 246 9.71 4.71 22.25
C HIS A 246 10.42 3.71 23.19
N GLN A 247 10.34 3.96 24.49
CA GLN A 247 10.97 3.09 25.51
C GLN A 247 10.07 1.91 25.92
N SER A 248 8.77 1.93 25.58
CA SER A 248 7.84 0.85 25.89
C SER A 248 7.71 -0.15 24.75
N ASN A 249 7.66 -1.44 25.11
CA ASN A 249 7.31 -2.56 24.23
C ASN A 249 5.83 -2.61 23.80
N ASN A 250 4.98 -1.70 24.28
CA ASN A 250 3.55 -1.74 23.97
C ASN A 250 3.25 -1.13 22.60
N PRO A 251 2.88 -1.88 21.55
CA PRO A 251 2.66 -1.35 20.22
C PRO A 251 1.47 -0.38 20.09
N ASP A 252 0.63 -0.19 21.11
CA ASP A 252 -0.54 0.70 21.02
C ASP A 252 -0.26 2.17 21.37
N TRP A 253 0.95 2.52 21.81
CA TRP A 253 1.26 3.88 22.25
C TRP A 253 1.11 4.92 21.12
N TRP A 254 1.33 4.54 19.85
CA TRP A 254 1.28 5.46 18.69
C TRP A 254 -0.12 6.01 18.43
N LYS A 255 -1.18 5.26 18.82
CA LYS A 255 -2.58 5.70 18.71
C LYS A 255 -2.84 7.03 19.43
N LYS A 256 -2.07 7.31 20.50
CA LYS A 256 -2.17 8.55 21.30
C LYS A 256 -1.40 9.73 20.70
N MET A 257 -0.49 9.49 19.76
CA MET A 257 0.32 10.52 19.09
C MET A 257 -0.21 10.88 17.70
N TRP A 258 -1.27 10.22 17.23
CA TRP A 258 -1.90 10.58 15.98
C TRP A 258 -2.53 11.98 16.10
N PRO A 259 -2.35 12.88 15.11
CA PRO A 259 -3.03 14.17 15.12
C PRO A 259 -4.54 13.92 15.14
N VAL A 260 -5.18 14.26 16.25
CA VAL A 260 -6.63 14.40 16.31
C VAL A 260 -6.93 15.66 15.50
N GLY A 261 -7.58 15.50 14.35
CA GLY A 261 -8.17 16.61 13.60
C GLY A 261 -9.42 17.11 14.30
#